data_AF-A0A5C5YYH0-F1
#
_entry.id   AF-A0A5C5YYH0-F1
#
_cell.length_a   1.000
_cell.length_b   1.000
_cell.length_c   1.000
_cell.angle_alpha   90.00
_cell.angle_beta   90.00
_cell.angle_gamma   90.00
#
_symmetry.space_group_name_H-M   'P 1'
#
loop_
_entity.id
_entity.type
_entity.pdbx_description
1 polymer ?
#
loop_
_entity_poly.entity_id
_entity_poly.type
_entity_poly.pdbx_seq_one_letter_code
_entity_poly.pdbx_strand_id
1 'polypeptide(L)'
;MTVILSNDPIHAADELEALQENHAMADRLDEIGLILSNQQASEFRIRAYRSAAETVRKLTSPLQLIYEHEGIDGLIELPTIGKSIANLIVQALRTGRMPLLDRLRGEGSTEQYFTMLPGVGPELSQRIHEQLHVETLPELFAAVCQGKLDQVPGIGRKRARAIRDSLTQRMQKQSHRGASLFPETNRSVPVGEILEVDEQYRRLASKDKLPKIAPRKFNPGNVAWLPILHRERNGHHYSALYSNTARAHDLKTTKDWVVIYRDDAHSHGRWTVITSRFGKLSGRRIVRGREDECLEYYQA
;
A
#
# COMPACT_ATOMS: atom_id res chain seq x y z
N MET A 1 -33.30 11.61 -39.32
CA MET A 1 -32.27 10.59 -39.65
C MET A 1 -31.05 11.37 -40.14
N THR A 2 -30.20 11.79 -39.21
CA THR A 2 -28.99 12.55 -39.54
C THR A 2 -27.83 11.77 -38.98
N VAL A 3 -27.23 10.97 -39.86
CA VAL A 3 -26.00 10.24 -39.62
C VAL A 3 -24.88 11.28 -39.62
N ILE A 4 -24.42 11.70 -38.44
CA ILE A 4 -23.14 12.38 -38.31
C ILE A 4 -22.11 11.30 -38.03
N LEU A 5 -21.60 10.68 -39.10
CA LEU A 5 -20.31 10.01 -39.06
C LEU A 5 -19.25 11.11 -39.09
N SER A 6 -18.97 11.70 -37.93
CA SER A 6 -17.74 12.46 -37.74
C SER A 6 -16.60 11.44 -37.77
N ASN A 7 -15.89 11.38 -38.89
CA ASN A 7 -14.69 10.58 -39.07
C ASN A 7 -13.48 11.52 -39.09
N ASP A 8 -13.34 12.30 -38.01
CA ASP A 8 -12.18 13.17 -37.81
C ASP A 8 -11.02 12.33 -37.24
N PRO A 9 -9.87 12.27 -37.92
CA PRO A 9 -8.76 11.39 -37.52
C PRO A 9 -8.15 11.74 -36.16
N ILE A 10 -8.41 12.95 -35.64
CA ILE A 10 -7.99 13.39 -34.31
C ILE A 10 -8.85 12.71 -33.23
N HIS A 11 -10.18 12.63 -33.42
CA HIS A 11 -11.07 11.94 -32.48
C HIS A 11 -10.86 10.43 -32.47
N ALA A 12 -10.56 9.82 -33.62
CA ALA A 12 -10.25 8.40 -33.70
C ALA A 12 -8.94 8.01 -32.98
N ALA A 13 -7.94 8.90 -32.96
CA ALA A 13 -6.68 8.68 -32.25
C ALA A 13 -6.88 8.78 -30.72
N ASP A 14 -7.64 9.79 -30.27
CA ASP A 14 -7.98 9.97 -28.85
C ASP A 14 -8.84 8.81 -28.33
N GLU A 15 -9.81 8.31 -29.12
CA GLU A 15 -10.61 7.13 -28.79
C GLU A 15 -9.75 5.85 -28.72
N LEU A 16 -8.77 5.69 -29.62
CA LEU A 16 -7.87 4.55 -29.62
C LEU A 16 -6.93 4.56 -28.41
N GLU A 17 -6.38 5.72 -28.06
CA GLU A 17 -5.52 5.89 -26.88
C GLU A 17 -6.30 5.66 -25.58
N ALA A 18 -7.54 6.11 -25.53
CA ALA A 18 -8.40 5.92 -24.37
C ALA A 18 -8.92 4.47 -24.23
N LEU A 19 -9.07 3.72 -25.31
CA LEU A 19 -9.31 2.27 -25.25
C LEU A 19 -8.06 1.48 -24.86
N GLN A 20 -6.86 1.94 -25.24
CA GLN A 20 -5.61 1.37 -24.75
C GLN A 20 -5.45 1.50 -23.22
N GLU A 21 -5.97 2.58 -22.61
CA GLU A 21 -6.05 2.71 -21.15
C GLU A 21 -6.84 1.55 -20.51
N ASN A 22 -8.02 1.23 -21.04
CA ASN A 22 -8.85 0.14 -20.53
C ASN A 22 -8.12 -1.20 -20.64
N HIS A 23 -7.49 -1.47 -21.79
CA HIS A 23 -6.70 -2.69 -21.97
C HIS A 23 -5.52 -2.76 -20.99
N ALA A 24 -4.76 -1.67 -20.82
CA ALA A 24 -3.65 -1.61 -19.88
C ALA A 24 -4.11 -1.79 -18.42
N MET A 25 -5.28 -1.25 -18.05
CA MET A 25 -5.87 -1.46 -16.73
C MET A 25 -6.31 -2.92 -16.54
N ALA A 26 -6.98 -3.52 -17.53
CA ALA A 26 -7.40 -4.91 -17.50
C ALA A 26 -6.20 -5.85 -17.34
N ASP A 27 -5.10 -5.61 -18.05
CA ASP A 27 -3.89 -6.43 -17.96
C ASP A 27 -3.26 -6.37 -16.56
N ARG A 28 -3.27 -5.19 -15.91
CA ARG A 28 -2.81 -5.05 -14.52
C ARG A 28 -3.71 -5.80 -13.53
N LEU A 29 -5.04 -5.79 -13.75
CA LEU A 29 -5.99 -6.53 -12.91
C LEU A 29 -5.83 -8.06 -13.10
N ASP A 30 -5.63 -8.52 -14.33
CA ASP A 30 -5.31 -9.93 -14.62
C ASP A 30 -4.00 -10.37 -13.96
N GLU A 31 -2.98 -9.50 -13.99
CA GLU A 31 -1.72 -9.76 -13.30
C GLU A 31 -1.93 -9.94 -11.80
N ILE A 32 -2.74 -9.10 -11.15
CA ILE A 32 -3.09 -9.27 -9.74
C ILE A 32 -3.74 -10.63 -9.50
N GLY A 33 -4.72 -11.01 -10.33
CA GLY A 33 -5.40 -12.31 -10.22
C GLY A 33 -4.43 -13.49 -10.37
N LEU A 34 -3.48 -13.41 -11.30
CA LEU A 34 -2.44 -14.42 -11.50
C LEU A 34 -1.50 -14.50 -10.29
N ILE A 35 -1.00 -13.36 -9.81
CA ILE A 35 -0.09 -13.33 -8.66
C ILE A 35 -0.78 -13.91 -7.41
N LEU A 36 -2.02 -13.49 -7.12
CA LEU A 36 -2.79 -14.01 -5.98
C LEU A 36 -3.03 -15.52 -6.09
N SER A 37 -3.27 -16.03 -7.30
CA SER A 37 -3.39 -17.48 -7.55
C SER A 37 -2.09 -18.22 -7.23
N ASN A 38 -0.96 -17.70 -7.70
CA ASN A 38 0.36 -18.28 -7.43
C ASN A 38 0.73 -18.22 -5.94
N GLN A 39 0.26 -17.19 -5.25
CA GLN A 39 0.43 -16.99 -3.81
C GLN A 39 -0.63 -17.71 -2.96
N GLN A 40 -1.46 -18.56 -3.57
CA GLN A 40 -2.48 -19.35 -2.88
C GLN A 40 -3.43 -18.50 -2.02
N ALA A 41 -3.77 -17.29 -2.49
CA ALA A 41 -4.77 -16.44 -1.87
C ALA A 41 -6.19 -16.99 -2.05
N SER A 42 -7.17 -16.34 -1.43
CA SER A 42 -8.59 -16.73 -1.53
C SER A 42 -9.08 -16.79 -2.98
N GLU A 43 -9.76 -17.89 -3.35
CA GLU A 43 -10.40 -18.07 -4.67
C GLU A 43 -11.37 -16.93 -4.99
N PHE A 44 -12.10 -16.43 -4.00
CA PHE A 44 -13.02 -15.31 -4.18
C PHE A 44 -12.28 -14.06 -4.67
N ARG A 45 -11.14 -13.72 -4.06
CA ARG A 45 -10.32 -12.58 -4.48
C ARG A 45 -9.75 -12.78 -5.88
N ILE A 46 -9.23 -13.98 -6.18
CA ILE A 46 -8.69 -14.33 -7.50
C ILE A 46 -9.76 -14.13 -8.58
N ARG A 47 -10.98 -14.65 -8.36
CA ARG A 47 -12.10 -14.50 -9.29
C ARG A 47 -12.56 -13.04 -9.42
N ALA A 48 -12.57 -12.27 -8.34
CA ALA A 48 -12.96 -10.87 -8.37
C ALA A 48 -12.05 -10.03 -9.30
N TYR A 49 -10.72 -10.19 -9.20
CA TYR A 49 -9.80 -9.44 -10.08
C TYR A 49 -9.88 -9.89 -11.54
N ARG A 50 -10.01 -11.19 -11.81
CA ARG A 50 -10.19 -11.70 -13.19
C ARG A 50 -11.50 -11.22 -13.81
N SER A 51 -12.60 -11.26 -13.06
CA SER A 51 -13.90 -10.79 -13.55
C SER A 51 -13.88 -9.29 -13.82
N ALA A 52 -13.26 -8.51 -12.94
CA ALA A 52 -13.10 -7.07 -13.17
C ALA A 52 -12.21 -6.77 -14.38
N ALA A 53 -11.13 -7.52 -14.61
CA ALA A 53 -10.32 -7.40 -15.81
C ALA A 53 -11.14 -7.65 -17.09
N GLU A 54 -11.99 -8.69 -17.09
CA GLU A 54 -12.91 -8.96 -18.20
C GLU A 54 -13.93 -7.85 -18.42
N THR A 55 -14.52 -7.30 -17.35
CA THR A 55 -15.44 -6.16 -17.44
C THR A 55 -14.73 -4.97 -18.06
N VAL A 56 -13.59 -4.56 -17.51
CA VAL A 56 -12.83 -3.40 -17.97
C VAL A 56 -12.41 -3.54 -19.43
N ARG A 57 -11.96 -4.74 -19.84
CA ARG A 57 -11.52 -5.02 -21.22
C ARG A 57 -12.65 -4.89 -22.25
N LYS A 58 -13.91 -5.10 -21.84
CA LYS A 58 -15.09 -5.02 -22.72
C LYS A 58 -15.72 -3.63 -22.75
N LEU A 59 -15.25 -2.68 -21.93
CA LEU A 59 -15.79 -1.32 -21.93
C LEU A 59 -15.44 -0.59 -23.22
N THR A 60 -16.48 -0.08 -23.88
CA THR A 60 -16.34 0.82 -25.03
C THR A 60 -16.03 2.26 -24.63
N SER A 61 -16.37 2.63 -23.38
CA SER A 61 -16.05 3.93 -22.81
C SER A 61 -14.77 3.86 -21.97
N PRO A 62 -13.85 4.82 -22.11
CA PRO A 62 -12.67 4.93 -21.26
C PRO A 62 -13.00 5.03 -19.77
N LEU A 63 -12.24 4.32 -18.92
CA LEU A 63 -12.40 4.38 -17.47
C LEU A 63 -12.21 5.80 -16.93
N GLN A 64 -11.26 6.56 -17.49
CA GLN A 64 -11.04 7.95 -17.14
C GLN A 64 -12.30 8.81 -17.33
N LEU A 65 -13.02 8.64 -18.43
CA LEU A 65 -14.26 9.39 -18.69
C LEU A 65 -15.37 9.00 -17.70
N ILE A 66 -15.55 7.70 -17.43
CA ILE A 66 -16.53 7.25 -16.42
C ILE A 66 -16.20 7.89 -15.07
N TYR A 67 -14.93 7.90 -14.67
CA TYR A 67 -14.49 8.50 -13.41
C TYR A 67 -14.67 10.02 -13.37
N GLU A 68 -14.42 10.73 -14.48
CA GLU A 68 -14.59 12.19 -14.54
C GLU A 68 -16.06 12.62 -14.48
N HIS A 69 -16.96 11.86 -15.10
CA HIS A 69 -18.38 12.17 -15.15
C HIS A 69 -19.14 11.71 -13.90
N GLU A 70 -18.87 10.50 -13.43
CA GLU A 70 -19.68 9.82 -12.40
C GLU A 70 -18.90 9.58 -11.10
N GLY A 71 -17.62 9.95 -11.06
CA GLY A 71 -16.77 9.74 -9.90
C GLY A 71 -16.51 8.25 -9.64
N ILE A 72 -16.25 7.92 -8.37
CA ILE A 72 -16.00 6.53 -7.97
C ILE A 72 -17.28 5.68 -8.04
N ASP A 73 -18.45 6.29 -7.89
CA ASP A 73 -19.72 5.57 -7.85
C ASP A 73 -20.04 4.97 -9.23
N GLY A 74 -19.78 5.69 -10.33
CA GLY A 74 -19.92 5.14 -11.68
C GLY A 74 -19.02 3.93 -11.94
N LEU A 75 -17.81 3.90 -11.36
CA LEU A 75 -16.94 2.72 -11.42
C LEU A 75 -17.48 1.53 -10.61
N ILE A 76 -18.16 1.79 -9.49
CA ILE A 76 -18.75 0.76 -8.63
C ILE A 76 -20.00 0.14 -9.28
N GLU A 77 -20.73 0.90 -10.08
CA GLU A 77 -21.90 0.40 -10.83
C GLU A 77 -21.51 -0.54 -11.98
N LEU A 78 -20.25 -0.56 -12.39
CA LEU A 78 -19.77 -1.49 -13.41
C LEU A 78 -19.86 -2.95 -12.91
N PRO A 79 -20.29 -3.89 -13.78
CA PRO A 79 -20.43 -5.29 -13.40
C PRO A 79 -19.15 -5.85 -12.78
N THR A 80 -19.27 -6.53 -11.65
CA THR A 80 -18.18 -7.19 -10.91
C THR A 80 -17.13 -6.25 -10.28
N ILE A 81 -17.25 -4.93 -10.44
CA ILE A 81 -16.34 -3.95 -9.86
C ILE A 81 -16.87 -3.48 -8.50
N GLY A 82 -16.35 -4.08 -7.43
CA GLY A 82 -16.61 -3.60 -6.07
C GLY A 82 -15.76 -2.39 -5.68
N LYS A 83 -16.10 -1.77 -4.54
CA LYS A 83 -15.40 -0.62 -3.94
C LYS A 83 -13.86 -0.77 -3.87
N SER A 84 -13.34 -1.95 -3.51
CA SER A 84 -11.88 -2.18 -3.49
C SER A 84 -11.24 -1.98 -4.87
N ILE A 85 -11.86 -2.55 -5.90
CA ILE A 85 -11.35 -2.54 -7.26
C ILE A 85 -11.53 -1.15 -7.87
N ALA A 86 -12.67 -0.51 -7.64
CA ALA A 86 -12.90 0.88 -8.05
C ALA A 86 -11.83 1.83 -7.45
N ASN A 87 -11.55 1.73 -6.15
CA ASN A 87 -10.48 2.51 -5.51
C ASN A 87 -9.10 2.24 -6.13
N LEU A 88 -8.82 0.98 -6.48
CA LEU A 88 -7.55 0.60 -7.12
C LEU A 88 -7.43 1.21 -8.52
N ILE A 89 -8.50 1.17 -9.31
CA ILE A 89 -8.58 1.79 -10.63
C ILE A 89 -8.35 3.30 -10.51
N VAL A 90 -9.06 3.99 -9.60
CA VAL A 90 -8.88 5.43 -9.36
C VAL A 90 -7.44 5.78 -9.00
N GLN A 91 -6.78 4.98 -8.16
CA GLN A 91 -5.37 5.20 -7.82
C GLN A 91 -4.47 5.08 -9.05
N ALA A 92 -4.70 4.06 -9.86
CA ALA A 92 -3.93 3.84 -11.07
C ALA A 92 -4.15 4.95 -12.11
N LEU A 93 -5.39 5.41 -12.32
CA LEU A 93 -5.70 6.53 -13.20
C LEU A 93 -5.03 7.84 -12.72
N ARG A 94 -5.13 8.16 -11.43
CA ARG A 94 -4.63 9.43 -10.89
C ARG A 94 -3.12 9.51 -10.74
N THR A 95 -2.46 8.38 -10.52
CA THR A 95 -1.03 8.36 -10.13
C THR A 95 -0.16 7.55 -11.09
N GLY A 96 -0.77 6.83 -12.03
CA GLY A 96 -0.11 5.82 -12.86
C GLY A 96 0.31 4.55 -12.11
N ARG A 97 0.14 4.51 -10.78
CA ARG A 97 0.68 3.46 -9.89
C ARG A 97 -0.41 2.63 -9.25
N MET A 98 -0.06 1.39 -8.91
CA MET A 98 -0.96 0.40 -8.31
C MET A 98 -0.30 -0.24 -7.09
N PRO A 99 -0.40 0.37 -5.89
CA PRO A 99 0.34 -0.04 -4.69
C PRO A 99 0.11 -1.50 -4.27
N LEU A 100 -1.07 -2.06 -4.56
CA LEU A 100 -1.35 -3.47 -4.34
C LEU A 100 -0.43 -4.35 -5.20
N LEU A 101 -0.27 -4.03 -6.47
CA LEU A 101 0.56 -4.80 -7.40
C LEU A 101 2.04 -4.74 -6.99
N ASP A 102 2.54 -3.55 -6.64
CA ASP A 102 3.90 -3.36 -6.12
C ASP A 102 4.14 -4.24 -4.88
N ARG A 103 3.18 -4.28 -3.95
CA ARG A 103 3.25 -5.11 -2.76
C ARG A 103 3.25 -6.60 -3.06
N LEU A 104 2.34 -7.06 -3.92
CA LEU A 104 2.25 -8.48 -4.29
C LEU A 104 3.53 -8.97 -4.97
N ARG A 105 4.27 -8.08 -5.65
CA ARG A 105 5.61 -8.33 -6.20
C ARG A 105 6.75 -8.25 -5.17
N GLY A 106 6.45 -7.97 -3.90
CA GLY A 106 7.46 -7.78 -2.86
C GLY A 106 8.23 -6.45 -2.97
N GLU A 107 7.67 -5.46 -3.68
CA GLU A 107 8.26 -4.13 -3.89
C GLU A 107 7.69 -3.07 -2.93
N GLY A 108 6.86 -3.48 -1.97
CA GLY A 108 6.21 -2.61 -0.98
C GLY A 108 7.20 -1.97 -0.01
N SER A 109 8.06 -1.08 -0.52
CA SER A 109 9.08 -0.43 0.29
C SER A 109 8.50 0.78 1.00
N THR A 110 8.88 0.90 2.26
CA THR A 110 8.61 2.04 3.14
C THR A 110 8.92 3.40 2.51
N GLU A 111 9.89 3.45 1.59
CA GLU A 111 10.37 4.68 0.97
C GLU A 111 9.37 5.34 -0.01
N GLN A 112 8.24 4.73 -0.34
CA GLN A 112 7.36 5.21 -1.41
C GLN A 112 6.32 6.27 -0.97
N TYR A 113 6.12 6.49 0.33
CA TYR A 113 5.09 7.43 0.82
C TYR A 113 5.59 8.86 1.01
N PHE A 114 6.88 9.09 1.29
CA PHE A 114 7.38 10.47 1.47
C PHE A 114 7.56 11.20 0.15
N THR A 115 7.63 10.49 -0.98
CA THR A 115 7.73 11.12 -2.31
C THR A 115 6.49 11.92 -2.70
N MET A 116 5.38 11.74 -1.98
CA MET A 116 4.18 12.58 -2.13
C MET A 116 4.32 13.95 -1.45
N LEU A 117 5.41 14.20 -0.73
CA LEU A 117 5.68 15.48 -0.07
C LEU A 117 6.45 16.42 -0.99
N PRO A 118 6.14 17.72 -0.98
CA PRO A 118 6.76 18.70 -1.87
C PRO A 118 8.27 18.76 -1.62
N GLY A 119 9.03 18.59 -2.70
CA GLY A 119 10.49 18.63 -2.66
C GLY A 119 11.16 17.38 -2.09
N VAL A 120 10.40 16.30 -1.85
CA VAL A 120 10.92 14.99 -1.47
C VAL A 120 10.88 14.06 -2.68
N GLY A 121 12.03 13.89 -3.33
CA GLY A 121 12.20 12.86 -4.37
C GLY A 121 12.52 11.49 -3.78
N PRO A 122 12.60 10.42 -4.60
CA PRO A 122 12.89 9.06 -4.15
C PRO A 122 14.16 8.94 -3.30
N GLU A 123 15.25 9.58 -3.72
CA GLU A 123 16.53 9.58 -3.00
C GLU A 123 16.42 10.27 -1.63
N LEU A 124 15.69 11.38 -1.57
CA LEU A 124 15.51 12.11 -0.32
C LEU A 124 14.54 11.38 0.62
N SER A 125 13.53 10.72 0.07
CA SER A 125 12.63 9.84 0.82
C SER A 125 13.39 8.71 1.48
N GLN A 126 14.26 8.05 0.71
CA GLN A 126 15.15 7.01 1.22
C GLN A 126 16.06 7.57 2.33
N ARG A 127 16.68 8.74 2.12
CA ARG A 127 17.57 9.35 3.11
C ARG A 127 16.85 9.75 4.40
N ILE A 128 15.63 10.31 4.29
CA ILE A 128 14.76 10.62 5.44
C ILE A 128 14.47 9.33 6.22
N HIS A 129 14.12 8.25 5.51
CA HIS A 129 13.88 6.95 6.13
C HIS A 129 15.14 6.41 6.84
N GLU A 130 16.29 6.47 6.18
CA GLU A 130 17.58 6.00 6.69
C GLU A 130 18.01 6.76 7.95
N GLN A 131 17.90 8.10 7.94
CA GLN A 131 18.44 8.94 9.01
C GLN A 131 17.47 9.18 10.16
N LEU A 132 16.17 9.29 9.88
CA LEU A 132 15.17 9.55 10.92
C LEU A 132 14.46 8.31 11.40
N HIS A 133 14.66 7.19 10.70
CA HIS A 133 14.09 5.89 11.06
C HIS A 133 12.55 5.86 11.06
N VAL A 134 11.95 6.73 10.24
CA VAL A 134 10.51 6.89 10.08
C VAL A 134 10.03 6.15 8.83
N GLU A 135 8.88 5.50 8.95
CA GLU A 135 8.28 4.65 7.93
C GLU A 135 6.92 5.15 7.44
N THR A 136 6.33 6.08 8.18
CA THR A 136 4.98 6.57 7.94
C THR A 136 4.93 8.10 8.01
N LEU A 137 3.92 8.71 7.38
CA LEU A 137 3.73 10.16 7.44
C LEU A 137 3.53 10.69 8.87
N PRO A 138 2.81 10.00 9.78
CA PRO A 138 2.72 10.41 11.19
C PRO A 138 4.06 10.33 11.93
N GLU A 139 4.85 9.28 11.71
CA GLU A 139 6.20 9.19 12.31
C GLU A 139 7.11 10.30 11.79
N LEU A 140 7.05 10.58 10.48
CA LEU A 140 7.76 11.70 9.89
C LEU A 140 7.29 13.03 10.48
N PHE A 141 5.98 13.23 10.66
CA PHE A 141 5.43 14.43 11.29
C PHE A 141 5.94 14.58 12.74
N ALA A 142 5.93 13.52 13.54
CA ALA A 142 6.49 13.54 14.89
C ALA A 142 7.99 13.88 14.88
N ALA A 143 8.77 13.31 13.95
CA ALA A 143 10.18 13.62 13.78
C ALA A 143 10.40 15.09 13.35
N VAL A 144 9.54 15.64 12.49
CA VAL A 144 9.56 17.05 12.09
C VAL A 144 9.25 17.96 13.28
N CYS A 145 8.26 17.61 14.11
CA CYS A 145 7.91 18.36 15.33
C CYS A 145 9.05 18.35 16.35
N GLN A 146 9.83 17.28 16.41
CA GLN A 146 11.03 17.15 17.25
C GLN A 146 12.28 17.81 16.63
N GLY A 147 12.15 18.50 15.50
CA GLY A 147 13.26 19.17 14.82
C GLY A 147 14.28 18.22 14.16
N LYS A 148 14.01 16.91 14.12
CA LYS A 148 14.96 15.92 13.61
C LYS A 148 15.19 16.04 12.11
N LEU A 149 14.24 16.63 11.37
CA LEU A 149 14.33 16.82 9.91
C LEU A 149 15.55 17.66 9.49
N ASP A 150 16.03 18.57 10.36
CA ASP A 150 17.20 19.42 10.09
C ASP A 150 18.52 18.62 10.14
N GLN A 151 18.49 17.40 10.68
CA GLN A 151 19.64 16.49 10.75
C GLN A 151 19.84 15.69 9.46
N VAL A 152 18.94 15.84 8.47
CA VAL A 152 18.96 15.07 7.23
C VAL A 152 19.71 15.82 6.11
N PRO A 153 20.94 15.40 5.73
CA PRO A 153 21.66 15.95 4.59
C PRO A 153 20.81 16.11 3.32
N GLY A 154 20.86 17.29 2.71
CA GLY A 154 20.04 17.63 1.54
C GLY A 154 18.67 18.19 1.88
N ILE A 155 18.30 18.35 3.16
CA ILE A 155 17.14 19.14 3.58
C ILE A 155 17.62 20.50 4.11
N GLY A 156 17.54 21.53 3.27
CA GLY A 156 17.77 22.91 3.71
C GLY A 156 16.53 23.52 4.37
N ARG A 157 16.70 24.64 5.10
CA ARG A 157 15.62 25.31 5.86
C ARG A 157 14.34 25.55 5.05
N LYS A 158 14.46 25.95 3.78
CA LYS A 158 13.32 26.19 2.87
C LYS A 158 12.54 24.90 2.59
N ARG A 159 13.25 23.79 2.36
CA ARG A 159 12.67 22.48 2.10
C ARG A 159 12.08 21.86 3.37
N ALA A 160 12.77 21.97 4.50
CA ALA A 160 12.26 21.54 5.80
C ALA A 160 10.93 22.24 6.14
N ARG A 161 10.85 23.55 5.88
CA ARG A 161 9.62 24.33 6.05
C ARG A 161 8.52 23.84 5.12
N ALA A 162 8.79 23.64 3.83
CA ALA A 162 7.79 23.13 2.89
C ALA A 162 7.24 21.74 3.28
N ILE A 163 8.12 20.84 3.74
CA ILE A 163 7.74 19.51 4.25
C ILE A 163 6.88 19.65 5.51
N ARG A 164 7.30 20.49 6.47
CA ARG A 164 6.56 20.75 7.71
C ARG A 164 5.20 21.36 7.45
N ASP A 165 5.11 22.36 6.57
CA ASP A 165 3.88 23.04 6.23
C ASP A 165 2.92 22.09 5.50
N SER A 166 3.45 21.27 4.58
CA SER A 166 2.67 20.24 3.89
C SER A 166 2.13 19.17 4.84
N LEU A 167 2.98 18.67 5.75
CA LEU A 167 2.56 17.70 6.77
C LEU A 167 1.53 18.33 7.72
N THR A 168 1.79 19.54 8.23
CA THR A 168 0.88 20.27 9.11
C THR A 168 -0.47 20.51 8.45
N GLN A 169 -0.50 20.98 7.21
CA GLN A 169 -1.74 21.19 6.46
C GLN A 169 -2.48 19.87 6.22
N ARG A 170 -1.76 18.78 5.94
CA ARG A 170 -2.35 17.45 5.77
C ARG A 170 -2.93 16.93 7.08
N MET A 171 -2.26 17.16 8.21
CA MET A 171 -2.75 16.82 9.55
C MET A 171 -3.94 17.71 9.97
N GLN A 172 -3.93 19.01 9.64
CA GLN A 172 -5.02 19.94 9.95
C GLN A 172 -6.27 19.71 9.10
N LYS A 173 -6.12 19.43 7.79
CA LYS A 173 -7.23 19.01 6.91
C LYS A 173 -7.80 17.66 7.32
N GLN A 174 -7.01 16.80 7.96
CA GLN A 174 -7.48 15.57 8.61
C GLN A 174 -8.23 15.88 9.91
N SER A 175 -7.74 16.80 10.76
CA SER A 175 -8.43 17.20 12.00
C SER A 175 -9.78 17.93 11.80
N HIS A 176 -10.00 18.61 10.66
CA HIS A 176 -11.30 19.21 10.32
C HIS A 176 -12.25 18.27 9.56
N ARG A 177 -11.82 17.05 9.23
CA ARG A 177 -12.67 15.96 8.74
C ARG A 177 -12.66 14.79 9.73
N GLY A 178 -13.02 15.03 10.99
CA GLY A 178 -13.11 13.99 12.03
C GLY A 178 -11.73 13.47 12.48
N ALA A 179 -11.55 13.34 13.79
CA ALA A 179 -10.27 13.06 14.41
C ALA A 179 -9.72 11.66 14.10
N SER A 180 -8.57 11.54 13.42
CA SER A 180 -7.53 10.54 13.73
C SER A 180 -6.28 10.74 12.85
N LEU A 181 -5.09 10.65 13.48
CA LEU A 181 -3.74 10.64 12.86
C LEU A 181 -3.39 9.28 12.19
N PHE A 182 -4.42 8.47 11.99
CA PHE A 182 -4.48 7.25 11.20
C PHE A 182 -5.79 7.41 10.43
N PRO A 183 -5.97 6.91 9.18
CA PRO A 183 -7.34 6.73 8.73
C PRO A 183 -8.06 5.94 9.85
N GLU A 184 -9.22 6.38 10.36
CA GLU A 184 -9.88 5.74 11.52
C GLU A 184 -9.94 4.22 11.40
N THR A 185 -9.96 3.76 10.16
CA THR A 185 -9.86 2.38 9.74
C THR A 185 -8.61 1.61 10.22
N ASN A 186 -7.47 2.26 10.50
CA ASN A 186 -6.23 1.62 10.99
C ASN A 186 -6.22 1.40 12.51
N ARG A 187 -6.97 2.22 13.28
CA ARG A 187 -7.18 2.03 14.73
C ARG A 187 -8.36 1.10 15.03
N SER A 188 -9.26 0.91 14.06
CA SER A 188 -10.37 -0.04 14.19
C SER A 188 -9.92 -1.48 14.46
N VAL A 189 -8.70 -1.85 14.05
CA VAL A 189 -8.14 -3.19 14.28
C VAL A 189 -7.41 -3.20 15.63
N PRO A 190 -7.81 -4.03 16.60
CA PRO A 190 -7.07 -4.18 17.85
C PRO A 190 -5.64 -4.67 17.61
N VAL A 191 -4.66 -4.23 18.42
CA VAL A 191 -3.27 -4.71 18.31
C VAL A 191 -3.16 -6.23 18.43
N GLY A 192 -4.03 -6.86 19.22
CA GLY A 192 -4.08 -8.32 19.35
C GLY A 192 -4.33 -9.04 18.02
N GLU A 193 -5.25 -8.54 17.19
CA GLU A 193 -5.53 -9.14 15.87
C GLU A 193 -4.30 -9.04 14.95
N ILE A 194 -3.58 -7.91 14.99
CA ILE A 194 -2.36 -7.72 14.19
C ILE A 194 -1.25 -8.66 14.69
N LEU A 195 -1.10 -8.80 16.00
CA LEU A 195 -0.10 -9.69 16.61
C LEU A 195 -0.40 -11.17 16.35
N GLU A 196 -1.67 -11.57 16.27
CA GLU A 196 -2.07 -12.93 15.84
C GLU A 196 -1.64 -13.21 14.38
N VAL A 197 -1.82 -12.23 13.49
CA VAL A 197 -1.37 -12.35 12.09
C VAL A 197 0.16 -12.47 12.02
N ASP A 198 0.90 -11.66 12.80
CA ASP A 198 2.36 -11.77 12.94
C ASP A 198 2.81 -13.16 13.41
N GLU A 199 2.20 -13.65 14.50
CA GLU A 199 2.54 -14.94 15.09
C GLU A 199 2.33 -16.07 14.09
N GLN A 200 1.16 -16.09 13.44
CA GLN A 200 0.84 -17.14 12.48
C GLN A 200 1.78 -17.09 11.28
N TYR A 201 2.04 -15.89 10.73
CA TYR A 201 2.97 -15.71 9.63
C TYR A 201 4.34 -16.27 9.99
N ARG A 202 4.94 -15.85 11.13
CA ARG A 202 6.25 -16.34 11.56
C ARG A 202 6.28 -17.85 11.81
N ARG A 203 5.21 -18.42 12.37
CA ARG A 203 5.09 -19.87 12.61
C ARG A 203 5.03 -20.69 11.32
N LEU A 204 4.35 -20.18 10.29
CA LEU A 204 4.28 -20.86 8.99
C LEU A 204 5.56 -20.65 8.17
N ALA A 205 6.12 -19.44 8.21
CA ALA A 205 7.39 -19.11 7.56
C ALA A 205 8.55 -19.94 8.11
N SER A 206 8.64 -20.13 9.43
CA SER A 206 9.71 -20.94 10.05
C SER A 206 9.62 -22.43 9.72
N LYS A 207 8.43 -22.91 9.33
CA LYS A 207 8.17 -24.29 8.91
C LYS A 207 8.22 -24.48 7.40
N ASP A 208 8.59 -23.44 6.65
CA ASP A 208 8.59 -23.40 5.19
C ASP A 208 7.24 -23.77 4.54
N LYS A 209 6.14 -23.40 5.19
CA LYS A 209 4.76 -23.73 4.75
C LYS A 209 4.08 -22.62 3.95
N LEU A 210 4.79 -21.54 3.63
CA LEU A 210 4.24 -20.41 2.90
C LEU A 210 4.75 -20.39 1.46
N PRO A 211 3.92 -19.98 0.48
CA PRO A 211 4.41 -19.69 -0.86
C PRO A 211 5.46 -18.58 -0.79
N LYS A 212 6.45 -18.65 -1.68
CA LYS A 212 7.55 -17.69 -1.76
C LYS A 212 7.40 -16.85 -3.02
N ILE A 213 7.74 -15.58 -2.89
CA ILE A 213 7.79 -14.64 -4.00
C ILE A 213 9.24 -14.30 -4.31
N ALA A 214 9.51 -13.95 -5.56
CA ALA A 214 10.78 -13.38 -5.99
C ALA A 214 10.65 -11.85 -5.92
N PRO A 215 11.11 -11.20 -4.84
CA PRO A 215 11.03 -9.74 -4.77
C PRO A 215 11.93 -9.15 -5.86
N ARG A 216 11.53 -8.02 -6.46
CA ARG A 216 12.34 -7.37 -7.52
C ARG A 216 13.52 -6.56 -6.95
N LYS A 217 13.38 -6.04 -5.73
CA LYS A 217 14.45 -5.36 -4.99
C LYS A 217 15.26 -6.36 -4.17
N PHE A 218 16.57 -6.13 -4.08
CA PHE A 218 17.53 -6.94 -3.30
C PHE A 218 17.52 -8.43 -3.68
N ASN A 219 17.34 -8.73 -4.97
CA ASN A 219 17.27 -10.10 -5.50
C ASN A 219 17.83 -10.21 -6.93
N PRO A 220 19.16 -10.04 -7.12
CA PRO A 220 19.77 -10.05 -8.46
C PRO A 220 19.55 -11.37 -9.21
N GLY A 221 19.33 -12.48 -8.50
CA GLY A 221 19.07 -13.80 -9.10
C GLY A 221 17.61 -14.07 -9.44
N ASN A 222 16.69 -13.13 -9.18
CA ASN A 222 15.23 -13.32 -9.34
C ASN A 222 14.71 -14.62 -8.70
N VAL A 223 15.28 -15.00 -7.56
CA VAL A 223 14.94 -16.26 -6.86
C VAL A 223 13.74 -16.03 -5.96
N ALA A 224 12.81 -16.98 -5.93
CA ALA A 224 11.67 -16.94 -5.00
C ALA A 224 12.11 -17.36 -3.60
N TRP A 225 12.33 -16.39 -2.71
CA TRP A 225 12.84 -16.64 -1.36
C TRP A 225 12.01 -15.99 -0.24
N LEU A 226 11.17 -15.00 -0.55
CA LEU A 226 10.42 -14.24 0.45
C LEU A 226 9.06 -14.88 0.71
N PRO A 227 8.79 -15.45 1.89
CA PRO A 227 7.48 -16.02 2.19
C PRO A 227 6.40 -14.93 2.26
N ILE A 228 5.22 -15.25 1.75
CA ILE A 228 4.03 -14.40 1.84
C ILE A 228 2.85 -15.19 2.39
N LEU A 229 2.06 -14.56 3.25
CA LEU A 229 0.80 -15.08 3.77
C LEU A 229 -0.34 -14.19 3.30
N HIS A 230 -1.42 -14.80 2.80
CA HIS A 230 -2.72 -14.15 2.71
C HIS A 230 -3.70 -14.82 3.66
N ARG A 231 -4.44 -14.03 4.43
CA ARG A 231 -5.44 -14.57 5.36
C ARG A 231 -6.62 -13.63 5.52
N GLU A 232 -7.79 -14.21 5.72
CA GLU A 232 -8.97 -13.49 6.18
C GLU A 232 -9.17 -13.69 7.68
N ARG A 233 -9.49 -12.62 8.39
CA ARG A 233 -9.78 -12.62 9.83
C ARG A 233 -10.75 -11.50 10.14
N ASN A 234 -11.85 -11.80 10.83
CA ASN A 234 -12.86 -10.82 11.24
C ASN A 234 -13.40 -9.97 10.06
N GLY A 235 -13.51 -10.55 8.86
CA GLY A 235 -13.91 -9.84 7.64
C GLY A 235 -12.82 -8.95 7.01
N HIS A 236 -11.62 -8.93 7.58
CA HIS A 236 -10.46 -8.22 7.05
C HIS A 236 -9.55 -9.17 6.29
N HIS A 237 -9.09 -8.75 5.11
CA HIS A 237 -8.07 -9.49 4.37
C HIS A 237 -6.69 -8.92 4.67
N TYR A 238 -5.80 -9.78 5.12
CA TYR A 238 -4.42 -9.48 5.43
C TYR A 238 -3.46 -10.09 4.43
N SER A 239 -2.39 -9.36 4.14
CA SER A 239 -1.19 -9.89 3.51
C SER A 239 0.01 -9.62 4.43
N ALA A 240 0.80 -10.65 4.75
CA ALA A 240 1.97 -10.53 5.62
C ALA A 240 3.22 -11.08 4.94
N LEU A 241 4.32 -10.34 5.05
CA LEU A 241 5.64 -10.74 4.56
C LEU A 241 6.74 -10.14 5.43
N TYR A 242 7.94 -10.71 5.36
CA TYR A 242 9.10 -10.10 6.00
C TYR A 242 9.51 -8.82 5.27
N SER A 243 10.00 -7.84 6.03
CA SER A 243 10.54 -6.61 5.44
C SER A 243 11.74 -6.93 4.55
N ASN A 244 11.66 -6.50 3.29
CA ASN A 244 12.73 -6.61 2.29
C ASN A 244 13.28 -5.22 1.92
N THR A 245 13.47 -4.35 2.92
CA THR A 245 14.11 -3.04 2.75
C THR A 245 15.63 -3.14 2.96
N ALA A 246 16.40 -2.21 2.39
CA ALA A 246 17.86 -2.14 2.57
C ALA A 246 18.25 -2.26 4.06
N ARG A 247 17.51 -1.53 4.90
CA ARG A 247 17.71 -1.52 6.35
C ARG A 247 17.46 -2.87 7.02
N ALA A 248 16.46 -3.64 6.58
CA ALA A 248 16.22 -4.96 7.14
C ALA A 248 17.40 -5.90 6.87
N HIS A 249 18.03 -5.76 5.71
CA HIS A 249 19.27 -6.45 5.36
C HIS A 249 20.46 -5.95 6.20
N ASP A 250 20.66 -4.63 6.28
CA ASP A 250 21.75 -4.02 7.05
C ASP A 250 21.70 -4.39 8.54
N LEU A 251 20.50 -4.37 9.13
CA LEU A 251 20.27 -4.73 10.52
C LEU A 251 20.16 -6.24 10.77
N LYS A 252 20.25 -7.06 9.71
CA LYS A 252 20.04 -8.52 9.75
C LYS A 252 18.69 -8.90 10.41
N THR A 253 17.66 -8.08 10.20
CA THR A 253 16.30 -8.25 10.73
C THR A 253 15.30 -8.72 9.66
N THR A 254 15.78 -9.21 8.51
CA THR A 254 14.95 -9.77 7.41
C THR A 254 14.08 -10.97 7.79
N LYS A 255 14.23 -11.52 9.01
CA LYS A 255 13.36 -12.56 9.59
C LYS A 255 12.66 -12.12 10.88
N ASP A 256 12.82 -10.86 11.26
CA ASP A 256 12.24 -10.27 12.47
C ASP A 256 11.13 -9.28 12.14
N TRP A 257 11.35 -8.38 11.19
CA TRP A 257 10.37 -7.35 10.85
C TRP A 257 9.32 -7.91 9.90
N VAL A 258 8.07 -7.92 10.34
CA VAL A 258 6.93 -8.40 9.55
C VAL A 258 6.09 -7.20 9.16
N VAL A 259 5.90 -7.01 7.86
CA VAL A 259 4.98 -5.99 7.34
C VAL A 259 3.64 -6.65 7.07
N ILE A 260 2.61 -6.16 7.73
CA ILE A 260 1.24 -6.63 7.62
C ILE A 260 0.43 -5.55 6.94
N TYR A 261 -0.26 -5.92 5.88
CA TYR A 261 -1.16 -5.05 5.15
C TYR A 261 -2.59 -5.55 5.29
N ARG A 262 -3.55 -4.61 5.37
CA ARG A 262 -4.98 -4.87 5.28
C ARG A 262 -5.49 -4.31 3.96
N ASP A 263 -6.18 -5.16 3.19
CA ASP A 263 -6.70 -4.86 1.86
C ASP A 263 -8.21 -5.13 1.83
N ASP A 264 -9.01 -4.16 2.28
CA ASP A 264 -10.46 -4.25 2.15
C ASP A 264 -11.05 -3.09 1.33
N ALA A 265 -12.37 -3.15 1.13
CA ALA A 265 -13.11 -2.22 0.30
C ALA A 265 -13.19 -0.78 0.84
N HIS A 266 -13.01 -0.60 2.14
CA HIS A 266 -13.29 0.66 2.83
C HIS A 266 -12.05 1.21 3.54
N SER A 267 -10.99 0.41 3.64
CA SER A 267 -9.79 0.64 4.41
C SER A 267 -8.59 -0.05 3.79
N HIS A 268 -7.47 0.68 3.82
CA HIS A 268 -6.17 0.08 3.66
C HIS A 268 -5.39 0.29 4.95
N GLY A 269 -4.84 -0.79 5.48
CA GLY A 269 -4.01 -0.76 6.66
C GLY A 269 -2.61 -1.26 6.37
N ARG A 270 -1.65 -0.76 7.14
CA ARG A 270 -0.26 -1.19 7.09
C ARG A 270 0.35 -1.04 8.46
N TRP A 271 0.98 -2.10 8.93
CA TRP A 271 1.70 -2.14 10.20
C TRP A 271 3.02 -2.88 10.03
N THR A 272 4.01 -2.46 10.79
CA THR A 272 5.28 -3.19 10.93
C THR A 272 5.34 -3.75 12.34
N VAL A 273 5.40 -5.07 12.45
CA VAL A 273 5.58 -5.78 13.72
C VAL A 273 7.05 -6.13 13.89
N ILE A 274 7.62 -5.77 15.03
CA ILE A 274 9.03 -5.98 15.36
C ILE A 274 9.18 -6.61 16.74
N THR A 275 10.36 -7.18 17.02
CA THR A 275 10.71 -7.54 18.39
C THR A 275 11.31 -6.31 19.07
N SER A 276 10.67 -5.82 20.13
CA SER A 276 11.22 -4.72 20.91
C SER A 276 12.52 -5.13 21.58
N ARG A 277 13.53 -4.26 21.52
CA ARG A 277 14.84 -4.48 22.16
C ARG A 277 15.03 -3.69 23.45
N PHE A 278 14.07 -2.81 23.79
CA PHE A 278 14.23 -1.83 24.86
C PHE A 278 12.91 -1.64 25.64
N GLY A 279 13.04 -1.11 26.86
CA GLY A 279 11.90 -0.76 27.71
C GLY A 279 11.13 -1.97 28.29
N LYS A 280 9.94 -1.71 28.83
CA LYS A 280 9.08 -2.71 29.50
C LYS A 280 8.61 -3.83 28.57
N LEU A 281 8.62 -3.58 27.26
CA LEU A 281 8.23 -4.54 26.23
C LEU A 281 9.43 -5.28 25.62
N SER A 282 10.63 -5.16 26.19
CA SER A 282 11.82 -5.84 25.67
C SER A 282 11.59 -7.36 25.51
N GLY A 283 11.96 -7.89 24.34
CA GLY A 283 11.73 -9.28 23.94
C GLY A 283 10.31 -9.60 23.45
N ARG A 284 9.35 -8.66 23.54
CA ARG A 284 7.98 -8.84 23.05
C ARG A 284 7.82 -8.37 21.61
N ARG A 285 6.84 -8.94 20.91
CA ARG A 285 6.40 -8.47 19.59
C ARG A 285 5.53 -7.25 19.76
N ILE A 286 5.84 -6.17 19.06
CA ILE A 286 5.10 -4.91 19.15
C ILE A 286 4.74 -4.41 17.76
N VAL A 287 3.58 -3.77 17.66
CA VAL A 287 3.17 -3.03 16.48
C VAL A 287 3.78 -1.63 16.57
N ARG A 288 4.68 -1.29 15.64
CA ARG A 288 5.34 0.04 15.64
C ARG A 288 4.31 1.16 15.60
N GLY A 289 4.49 2.16 16.46
CA GLY A 289 3.59 3.31 16.59
C GLY A 289 2.31 3.04 17.39
N ARG A 290 2.17 1.85 17.99
CA ARG A 290 1.08 1.45 18.89
C ARG A 290 1.63 0.80 20.16
N GLU A 291 2.75 1.31 20.67
CA GLU A 291 3.49 0.74 21.80
C GLU A 291 2.67 0.74 23.10
N ASP A 292 1.89 1.80 23.36
CA ASP A 292 1.03 1.89 24.54
C ASP A 292 -0.07 0.82 24.53
N GLU A 293 -0.73 0.63 23.39
CA GLU A 293 -1.74 -0.42 23.19
C GLU A 293 -1.13 -1.82 23.32
N CYS A 294 0.12 -2.00 22.85
CA CYS A 294 0.84 -3.26 23.06
C CYS A 294 1.16 -3.49 24.54
N LEU A 295 1.48 -2.43 25.29
CA LEU A 295 1.72 -2.53 26.73
C LEU A 295 0.48 -3.01 27.46
N GLU A 296 -0.68 -2.42 27.16
CA GLU A 296 -1.98 -2.85 27.69
C GLU A 296 -2.28 -4.30 27.33
N TYR A 297 -2.09 -4.69 26.06
CA TYR A 297 -2.31 -6.06 25.58
C TYR A 297 -1.50 -7.11 26.33
N TYR A 298 -0.25 -6.82 26.72
CA TYR A 298 0.59 -7.76 27.48
C TYR A 298 0.40 -7.69 29.00
N GLN A 299 -0.34 -6.70 29.50
CA GLN A 299 -0.69 -6.56 30.91
C GLN A 299 -2.07 -7.12 31.24
N ALA A 300 -2.94 -7.27 30.24
CA ALA A 300 -4.22 -7.98 30.30
C ALA A 300 -4.02 -9.50 30.36
#